data_AF-A0A8T3XRT3-F1
#
_entry.id   AF-A0A8T3XRT3-F1
#
_cell.length_a   1.000
_cell.length_b   1.000
_cell.length_c   1.000
_cell.angle_alpha   90.00
_cell.angle_beta   90.00
_cell.angle_gamma   90.00
#
_symmetry.space_group_name_H-M   'P 1'
#
loop_
_entity.id
_entity.type
_entity.pdbx_description
1 polymer ?
#
loop_
_entity_poly.entity_id
_entity_poly.type
_entity_poly.pdbx_seq_one_letter_code
_entity_poly.pdbx_strand_id
1 'polypeptide(L)'
;MDKLKIFADARRTAWISVWTLLGIGIAEVLISLYTGSLTLLADGLDSMADSLVAFIVWFGIKMLHKQKSKLFHFGYAKIESFAAFVAAIIIAILGIFIIYHAYERIIHPVETIHPEITMVTLLAAGSISLHRAFMVRRVAKKYNLTSLN
;
A
#
# COMPACT_ATOMS: atom_id res chain seq x y z
N MET A 1 -1.01 24.40 -20.38
CA MET A 1 -1.16 23.72 -19.07
C MET A 1 0.10 22.91 -18.82
N ASP A 2 0.87 23.27 -17.80
CA ASP A 2 2.25 22.83 -17.64
C ASP A 2 2.29 21.37 -17.16
N LYS A 3 2.36 20.41 -18.11
CA LYS A 3 2.39 18.97 -17.81
C LYS A 3 3.46 18.63 -16.77
N LEU A 4 4.57 19.36 -16.76
CA LEU A 4 5.66 19.23 -15.79
C LEU A 4 5.22 19.44 -14.32
N LYS A 5 4.31 20.38 -14.03
CA LYS A 5 3.82 20.62 -12.65
C LYS A 5 2.91 19.51 -12.16
N ILE A 6 2.05 18.97 -13.04
CA ILE A 6 1.16 17.83 -12.74
C ILE A 6 1.98 16.60 -12.34
N PHE A 7 3.01 16.28 -13.12
CA PHE A 7 3.87 15.12 -12.85
C PHE A 7 4.73 15.28 -11.59
N ALA A 8 5.21 16.50 -11.30
CA ALA A 8 5.99 16.77 -10.09
C ALA A 8 5.14 16.56 -8.82
N ASP A 9 3.90 17.06 -8.80
CA ASP A 9 2.98 16.89 -7.68
C ASP A 9 2.55 15.42 -7.50
N ALA A 10 2.26 14.72 -8.61
CA ALA A 10 1.90 13.30 -8.58
C ALA A 10 3.06 12.43 -8.05
N ARG A 11 4.30 12.69 -8.50
CA ARG A 11 5.49 11.97 -8.03
C ARG A 11 5.74 12.18 -6.54
N ARG A 12 5.62 13.43 -6.07
CA ARG A 12 5.81 13.76 -4.66
C ARG A 12 4.76 13.08 -3.78
N THR A 13 3.50 13.11 -4.21
CA THR A 13 2.39 12.46 -3.50
C THR A 13 2.58 10.94 -3.44
N ALA A 14 2.95 10.30 -4.57
CA ALA A 14 3.19 8.86 -4.62
C ALA A 14 4.34 8.43 -3.70
N TRP A 15 5.46 9.17 -3.70
CA TRP A 15 6.60 8.87 -2.82
C TRP A 15 6.25 8.99 -1.34
N ILE A 16 5.51 10.04 -0.95
CA ILE A 16 5.05 10.22 0.43
C ILE A 16 4.13 9.07 0.84
N SER A 17 3.22 8.64 -0.05
CA SER A 17 2.32 7.51 0.22
C SER A 17 3.08 6.20 0.47
N VAL A 18 4.12 5.90 -0.30
CA VAL A 18 4.96 4.69 -0.11
C VAL A 18 5.55 4.66 1.29
N TRP A 19 6.25 5.71 1.70
CA TRP A 19 6.89 5.73 3.02
C TRP A 19 5.89 5.75 4.17
N THR A 20 4.74 6.39 3.97
CA THR A 20 3.67 6.41 4.98
C THR A 20 3.10 5.00 5.18
N LEU A 21 2.75 4.31 4.08
CA LEU A 21 2.24 2.94 4.12
C LEU A 21 3.26 1.95 4.70
N LEU A 22 4.52 2.07 4.28
CA LEU A 22 5.59 1.21 4.79
C LEU A 22 5.80 1.41 6.29
N GLY A 23 5.83 2.67 6.76
CA GLY A 23 6.00 2.99 8.17
C GLY A 23 4.85 2.47 9.04
N ILE A 24 3.61 2.62 8.56
CA ILE A 24 2.41 2.09 9.22
C ILE A 24 2.48 0.56 9.28
N GLY A 25 2.70 -0.10 8.15
CA GLY A 25 2.73 -1.56 8.07
C GLY A 25 3.82 -2.18 8.96
N ILE A 26 5.02 -1.59 9.01
CA ILE A 26 6.08 -2.06 9.92
C ILE A 26 5.66 -1.88 11.39
N ALA A 27 5.09 -0.74 11.75
CA ALA A 27 4.65 -0.49 13.12
C ALA A 27 3.54 -1.47 13.54
N GLU A 28 2.56 -1.71 12.68
CA GLU A 28 1.46 -2.64 12.93
C GLU A 28 1.94 -4.07 13.06
N VAL A 29 2.86 -4.54 12.21
CA VAL A 29 3.45 -5.88 12.33
C VAL A 29 4.21 -6.02 13.66
N LEU A 30 5.01 -5.02 14.05
CA LEU A 30 5.75 -5.07 15.32
C LEU A 30 4.82 -5.08 16.53
N ILE A 31 3.80 -4.21 16.54
CA ILE A 31 2.81 -4.15 17.61
C ILE A 31 1.93 -5.41 17.62
N SER A 32 1.64 -5.98 16.45
CA SER A 32 0.91 -7.23 16.31
C SER A 32 1.67 -8.41 16.92
N LEU A 33 2.99 -8.48 16.70
CA LEU A 33 3.82 -9.53 17.29
C LEU A 33 3.86 -9.41 18.82
N TYR A 34 3.83 -8.18 19.33
CA TYR A 34 3.78 -7.93 20.78
C TYR A 34 2.42 -8.24 21.40
N THR A 35 1.32 -7.83 20.74
CA THR A 35 -0.06 -8.00 21.23
C THR A 35 -0.66 -9.37 20.91
N GLY A 36 -0.04 -10.13 20.00
CA GLY A 36 -0.60 -11.36 19.46
C GLY A 36 -1.90 -11.13 18.69
N SER A 37 -2.12 -9.94 18.11
CA SER A 37 -3.37 -9.60 17.40
C SER A 37 -3.30 -9.99 15.92
N LEU A 38 -4.07 -11.02 15.52
CA LEU A 38 -4.16 -11.41 14.11
C LEU A 38 -4.79 -10.31 13.25
N THR A 39 -5.74 -9.55 13.79
CA THR A 39 -6.37 -8.43 13.07
C THR A 39 -5.36 -7.34 12.75
N LEU A 40 -4.48 -7.02 13.71
CA LEU A 40 -3.43 -6.02 13.49
C LEU A 40 -2.34 -6.55 12.55
N LEU A 41 -2.04 -7.84 12.61
CA LEU A 41 -1.13 -8.48 11.65
C LEU A 41 -1.65 -8.35 10.22
N ALA A 42 -2.94 -8.63 10.03
CA ALA A 42 -3.60 -8.56 8.73
C ALA A 42 -3.54 -7.14 8.15
N ASP A 43 -3.87 -6.12 8.95
CA ASP A 43 -3.83 -4.71 8.54
C ASP A 43 -2.40 -4.26 8.18
N GLY A 44 -1.42 -4.67 8.99
CA GLY A 44 0.00 -4.39 8.75
C GLY A 44 0.53 -5.01 7.46
N LEU A 45 0.19 -6.29 7.20
CA LEU A 45 0.59 -7.00 5.99
C LEU A 45 -0.07 -6.38 4.74
N ASP A 46 -1.32 -5.93 4.83
CA ASP A 46 -2.01 -5.24 3.74
C ASP A 46 -1.34 -3.89 3.43
N SER A 47 -1.07 -3.08 4.45
CA SER A 47 -0.33 -1.81 4.31
C SER A 47 1.06 -1.99 3.69
N MET A 48 1.76 -3.07 4.02
CA MET A 48 3.05 -3.41 3.40
C MET A 48 2.91 -3.80 1.93
N ALA A 49 1.90 -4.59 1.58
CA ALA A 49 1.61 -4.97 0.19
C ALA A 49 1.27 -3.74 -0.66
N ASP A 50 0.43 -2.84 -0.13
CA ASP A 50 0.06 -1.57 -0.75
C ASP A 50 1.29 -0.67 -0.96
N SER A 51 2.21 -0.61 0.01
CA SER A 51 3.48 0.10 -0.14
C SER A 51 4.32 -0.44 -1.30
N LEU A 52 4.40 -1.76 -1.46
CA LEU A 52 5.14 -2.39 -2.57
C LEU A 52 4.53 -2.03 -3.92
N VAL A 53 3.20 -2.10 -4.05
CA VAL A 53 2.47 -1.70 -5.26
C VAL A 53 2.73 -0.23 -5.57
N ALA A 54 2.57 0.65 -4.58
CA ALA A 54 2.83 2.08 -4.74
C ALA A 54 4.29 2.37 -5.13
N PHE A 55 5.26 1.60 -4.62
CA PHE A 55 6.67 1.72 -4.96
C PHE A 55 6.94 1.35 -6.42
N ILE A 56 6.35 0.26 -6.92
CA ILE A 56 6.43 -0.16 -8.32
C ILE A 56 5.85 0.92 -9.23
N VAL A 57 4.68 1.46 -8.89
CA VAL A 57 4.03 2.55 -9.65
C VAL A 57 4.92 3.81 -9.67
N TRP A 58 5.45 4.21 -8.52
CA TRP A 58 6.38 5.34 -8.43
C TRP A 58 7.64 5.11 -9.28
N PHE A 59 8.21 3.90 -9.24
CA PHE A 59 9.36 3.52 -10.05
C PHE A 59 9.04 3.60 -11.55
N GLY A 60 7.86 3.13 -11.97
CA GLY A 60 7.35 3.27 -13.33
C GLY A 60 7.27 4.73 -13.78
N ILE A 61 6.68 5.62 -12.96
CA ILE A 61 6.60 7.07 -13.23
C ILE A 61 7.98 7.72 -13.33
N LYS A 62 8.95 7.29 -12.50
CA LYS A 62 10.34 7.76 -12.56
C LYS A 62 11.02 7.33 -13.86
N MET A 63 10.81 6.09 -14.28
CA MET A 63 11.39 5.51 -15.49
C MET A 63 10.84 6.16 -16.77
N LEU A 64 9.53 6.47 -16.82
CA LEU A 64 8.88 7.18 -17.93
C LEU A 64 9.45 8.59 -18.19
N HIS A 65 10.02 9.24 -17.17
CA HIS A 65 10.71 10.53 -17.32
C HIS A 65 12.12 10.39 -17.93
N LYS A 66 12.77 9.23 -17.80
CA LYS A 66 14.05 8.96 -18.45
C LYS A 66 13.74 8.55 -19.90
N GLN A 67 13.74 9.54 -20.79
CA GLN A 67 13.50 9.42 -22.24
C GLN A 67 13.95 8.09 -22.87
N LYS A 68 13.09 7.54 -23.75
CA LYS A 68 13.34 6.51 -24.78
C LYS A 68 14.75 5.88 -24.74
N SER A 69 14.98 4.97 -23.79
CA SER A 69 16.15 4.09 -23.87
C SER A 69 15.93 3.09 -25.02
N LYS A 70 16.80 3.14 -26.03
CA LYS A 70 16.81 2.28 -27.23
C LYS A 70 16.98 0.78 -26.94
N LEU A 71 17.16 0.38 -25.67
CA LEU A 71 17.37 -1.00 -25.25
C LEU A 71 16.09 -1.75 -24.82
N PHE A 72 14.98 -1.04 -24.57
CA PHE A 72 13.70 -1.67 -24.22
C PHE A 72 12.58 -1.18 -25.17
N HIS A 73 12.51 -1.78 -26.35
CA HIS A 73 11.47 -1.51 -27.36
C HIS A 73 10.10 -2.12 -27.02
N PHE A 74 10.03 -3.03 -26.04
CA PHE A 74 8.77 -3.59 -25.53
C PHE A 74 8.31 -2.77 -24.33
N GLY A 75 7.26 -1.96 -24.51
CA GLY A 75 6.82 -0.92 -23.58
C GLY A 75 6.73 -1.32 -22.10
N TYR A 76 7.13 -0.38 -21.24
CA TYR A 76 7.14 -0.48 -19.77
C TYR A 76 5.83 -0.93 -19.13
N ALA A 77 4.71 -0.82 -19.85
CA ALA A 77 3.42 -1.41 -19.46
C ALA A 77 3.51 -2.91 -19.17
N LYS A 78 4.36 -3.68 -19.89
CA LYS A 78 4.54 -5.12 -19.61
C LYS A 78 5.22 -5.39 -18.27
N ILE A 79 6.16 -4.54 -17.85
CA ILE A 79 6.85 -4.66 -16.56
C ILE A 79 5.89 -4.29 -15.42
N GLU A 80 5.10 -3.23 -15.60
CA GLU A 80 4.06 -2.83 -14.65
C GLU A 80 3.00 -3.92 -14.49
N SER A 81 2.49 -4.49 -15.60
CA SER A 81 1.54 -5.61 -15.55
C SER A 81 2.13 -6.84 -14.88
N PHE A 82 3.41 -7.16 -15.12
CA PHE A 82 4.07 -8.28 -14.45
C PHE A 82 4.24 -8.04 -12.95
N ALA A 83 4.62 -6.82 -12.56
CA ALA A 83 4.77 -6.46 -11.15
C ALA A 83 3.41 -6.45 -10.41
N ALA A 84 2.35 -5.96 -11.06
CA ALA A 84 0.98 -6.05 -10.55
C ALA A 84 0.52 -7.51 -10.42
N PHE A 85 0.88 -8.37 -11.37
CA PHE A 85 0.60 -9.80 -11.31
C PHE A 85 1.31 -10.48 -10.12
N VAL A 86 2.60 -10.20 -9.91
CA VAL A 86 3.35 -10.70 -8.75
C VAL A 86 2.74 -10.19 -7.44
N ALA A 87 2.39 -8.90 -7.37
CA ALA A 87 1.71 -8.33 -6.20
C ALA A 87 0.37 -9.02 -5.91
N ALA A 88 -0.43 -9.30 -6.94
CA ALA A 88 -1.68 -10.03 -6.80
C ALA A 88 -1.47 -11.46 -6.24
N ILE A 89 -0.40 -12.16 -6.66
CA ILE A 89 -0.03 -13.46 -6.09
C ILE A 89 0.32 -13.31 -4.61
N ILE A 90 1.12 -12.31 -4.23
CA ILE A 90 1.50 -12.06 -2.84
C ILE A 90 0.27 -11.80 -1.98
N ILE A 91 -0.63 -10.92 -2.43
CA ILE A 91 -1.88 -10.61 -1.71
C ILE A 91 -2.75 -11.86 -1.57
N ALA A 92 -2.85 -12.69 -2.61
CA ALA A 92 -3.60 -13.95 -2.54
C ALA A 92 -3.02 -14.91 -1.49
N ILE A 93 -1.69 -15.05 -1.44
CA ILE A 93 -1.00 -15.88 -0.43
C ILE A 93 -1.25 -15.33 0.98
N LEU A 94 -1.10 -14.01 1.18
CA LEU A 94 -1.35 -13.36 2.47
C LEU A 94 -2.82 -13.52 2.90
N GLY A 95 -3.77 -13.43 1.96
CA GLY A 95 -5.18 -13.67 2.22
C GLY A 95 -5.45 -15.10 2.69
N ILE A 96 -4.88 -16.11 2.02
CA ILE A 96 -4.99 -17.51 2.44
C ILE A 96 -4.39 -17.71 3.83
N PHE A 97 -3.23 -17.11 4.09
CA PHE A 97 -2.56 -17.16 5.39
C PHE A 97 -3.43 -16.58 6.51
N ILE A 98 -4.04 -15.41 6.29
CA ILE A 98 -4.94 -14.77 7.26
C ILE A 98 -6.19 -15.62 7.49
N ILE A 99 -6.80 -16.17 6.43
CA ILE A 99 -7.99 -17.04 6.54
C ILE A 99 -7.68 -18.28 7.37
N TYR A 100 -6.53 -18.93 7.12
CA TYR A 100 -6.10 -20.10 7.88
C TYR A 100 -5.97 -19.79 9.37
N HIS A 101 -5.27 -18.72 9.73
CA HIS A 101 -5.12 -18.32 11.14
C HIS A 101 -6.41 -17.81 11.77
N ALA A 102 -7.29 -17.17 10.99
CA ALA A 102 -8.60 -16.75 11.48
C ALA A 102 -9.46 -17.96 11.82
N TYR A 103 -9.46 -18.98 10.96
CA TYR A 103 -10.13 -20.26 11.22
C TYR A 103 -9.57 -20.96 12.46
N GLU A 104 -8.24 -21.03 12.59
CA GLU A 104 -7.58 -21.58 13.77
C GLU A 104 -8.00 -20.87 15.06
N ARG A 105 -8.09 -19.53 15.04
CA ARG A 105 -8.54 -18.74 16.20
C ARG A 105 -10.01 -18.91 16.56
N ILE A 106 -10.86 -19.25 15.59
CA ILE A 106 -12.27 -19.56 15.88
C ILE A 106 -12.37 -20.88 16.66
N ILE A 107 -11.55 -21.87 16.29
CA ILE A 107 -11.56 -23.19 16.95
C ILE A 107 -10.79 -23.16 18.28
N HIS A 108 -9.65 -22.45 18.30
CA HIS A 108 -8.78 -22.28 19.47
C HIS A 108 -8.67 -20.79 19.78
N PRO A 109 -9.58 -20.24 20.62
CA PRO A 109 -9.56 -18.83 20.97
C PRO A 109 -8.23 -18.47 21.64
N VAL A 110 -7.47 -17.60 20.97
CA VAL A 110 -6.26 -16.99 21.55
C VAL A 110 -6.65 -15.58 21.97
N GLU A 111 -6.58 -15.30 23.27
CA GLU A 111 -6.80 -13.96 23.79
C GLU A 111 -5.71 -13.01 23.28
N THR A 112 -6.13 -11.80 22.91
CA THR A 112 -5.20 -10.74 22.52
C THR A 112 -4.61 -10.11 23.77
N ILE A 113 -3.28 -10.05 23.81
CA ILE A 113 -2.53 -9.46 24.91
C ILE A 113 -2.58 -7.95 24.66
N HIS A 114 -3.42 -7.22 25.40
CA HIS A 114 -3.70 -5.78 25.25
C HIS A 114 -4.57 -5.38 24.05
N PRO A 115 -5.90 -5.64 24.11
CA PRO A 115 -6.86 -5.18 23.10
C PRO A 115 -6.89 -3.65 22.97
N GLU A 116 -6.62 -2.90 24.03
CA GLU A 116 -6.55 -1.44 24.03
C GLU A 116 -5.45 -0.89 23.11
N ILE A 117 -4.25 -1.49 23.14
CA ILE A 117 -3.13 -1.09 22.28
C ILE A 117 -3.50 -1.38 20.82
N THR A 118 -4.03 -2.58 20.57
CA THR A 118 -4.50 -2.99 19.23
C THR A 118 -5.50 -1.97 18.66
N MET A 119 -6.50 -1.58 19.46
CA MET A 119 -7.54 -0.66 19.02
C MET A 119 -7.01 0.76 18.77
N VAL A 120 -6.14 1.27 19.63
CA VAL A 120 -5.51 2.59 19.43
C VAL A 120 -4.64 2.60 18.18
N THR A 121 -3.87 1.54 17.92
CA THR A 121 -3.05 1.43 16.71
C THR A 121 -3.91 1.42 15.45
N LEU A 122 -4.97 0.60 15.39
CA LEU A 122 -5.89 0.56 14.25
C LEU A 122 -6.56 1.92 14.01
N LEU A 123 -6.99 2.62 15.07
CA LEU A 123 -7.60 3.95 14.94
C LEU A 123 -6.61 4.99 14.41
N ALA A 124 -5.36 4.94 14.89
CA ALA A 124 -4.31 5.84 14.42
C ALA A 124 -3.97 5.58 12.95
N ALA A 125 -3.75 4.32 12.57
CA ALA A 125 -3.46 3.92 11.21
C ALA A 125 -4.60 4.25 10.25
N GLY A 126 -5.84 3.93 10.63
CA GLY A 126 -7.05 4.28 9.89
C GLY A 126 -7.17 5.79 9.67
N SER A 127 -6.88 6.60 10.69
CA SER A 127 -6.91 8.07 10.60
C SER A 127 -5.86 8.60 9.61
N ILE A 128 -4.65 8.05 9.63
CA ILE A 128 -3.57 8.44 8.70
C ILE A 128 -3.92 8.01 7.27
N SER A 129 -4.43 6.80 7.09
CA SER A 129 -4.87 6.29 5.79
C SER A 129 -6.03 7.10 5.20
N LEU A 130 -6.98 7.54 6.04
CA LEU A 130 -8.02 8.50 5.66
C LEU A 130 -7.43 9.83 5.21
N HIS A 131 -6.53 10.41 5.99
CA HIS A 131 -5.86 11.67 5.62
C HIS A 131 -5.14 11.56 4.27
N ARG A 132 -4.39 10.46 4.07
CA ARG A 132 -3.73 10.15 2.79
C ARG A 132 -4.73 10.04 1.64
N ALA A 133 -5.84 9.33 1.84
CA ALA A 133 -6.89 9.19 0.83
C ALA A 133 -7.49 10.54 0.43
N PHE A 134 -7.71 11.45 1.39
CA PHE A 134 -8.16 12.81 1.09
C PHE A 134 -7.11 13.61 0.31
N MET A 135 -5.82 13.48 0.64
CA MET A 135 -4.74 14.15 -0.12
C MET A 135 -4.69 13.67 -1.57
N VAL A 136 -4.71 12.35 -1.79
CA VAL A 136 -4.70 11.76 -3.14
C VAL A 136 -5.93 12.18 -3.93
N ARG A 137 -7.12 12.16 -3.32
CA ARG A 137 -8.37 12.63 -3.95
C ARG A 137 -8.33 14.11 -4.33
N ARG A 138 -7.77 14.98 -3.47
CA ARG A 138 -7.61 16.42 -3.78
C ARG A 138 -6.70 16.63 -4.99
N VAL A 139 -5.60 15.90 -5.07
CA VAL A 139 -4.67 15.94 -6.21
C VAL A 139 -5.34 15.40 -7.48
N ALA A 140 -6.09 14.30 -7.39
CA ALA A 140 -6.83 13.74 -8.52
C ALA A 140 -7.87 14.71 -9.10
N LYS A 141 -8.69 15.35 -8.25
CA LYS A 141 -9.68 16.36 -8.67
C LYS A 141 -9.03 17.61 -9.27
N LYS A 142 -7.90 18.06 -8.73
CA LYS A 142 -7.17 19.23 -9.25
C LYS A 142 -6.68 19.03 -10.70
N TYR A 143 -6.44 17.78 -11.10
CA TYR A 143 -5.86 17.44 -12.39
C TYR A 143 -6.82 16.75 -13.38
N ASN A 144 -8.12 16.66 -13.05
CA ASN A 144 -9.18 16.12 -13.93
C ASN A 144 -8.81 14.77 -14.59
N LEU A 145 -8.17 13.88 -13.82
CA LEU A 145 -7.84 12.53 -14.29
C LEU A 145 -9.12 11.69 -14.30
N THR A 146 -9.74 11.56 -15.47
CA THR A 146 -10.96 10.77 -15.72
C THR A 146 -10.80 9.26 -15.46
N SER A 147 -9.57 8.77 -15.27
CA SER A 147 -9.29 7.36 -14.95
C SER A 147 -9.48 6.98 -13.47
N LEU A 148 -9.84 7.94 -12.60
CA LEU A 148 -9.98 7.76 -11.15
C LEU A 148 -11.34 8.25 -10.61
N ASN A 149 -12.34 8.40 -11.50
CA ASN A 149 -13.71 8.76 -11.14
C ASN A 149 -14.60 7.52 -11.10
#